data_AF-A0A522WK31-F1
#
_entry.id   AF-A0A522WK31-F1
#
_cell.length_a   1.000
_cell.length_b   1.000
_cell.length_c   1.000
_cell.angle_alpha   90.00
_cell.angle_beta   90.00
_cell.angle_gamma   90.00
#
_symmetry.space_group_name_H-M   'P 1'
#
loop_
_entity.id
_entity.type
_entity.pdbx_description
1 polymer ?
#
loop_
_entity_poly.entity_id
_entity_poly.type
_entity_poly.pdbx_seq_one_letter_code
_entity_poly.pdbx_strand_id
1 'polypeptide(L)'
;MDKILRHAREHGEIFEALSFFNKAASVAEGKKALDSLPGINRLFSRDIANHLRFEESRIFSLVLNNGGLKDKCIIRALQHEHIDILEKIDEFKELFAGGSFAPEDKQRAKGLVELSREIINMMLTHSRKEDRELFPVFKRLGYSLEGKEKA
;
A
#
# COMPACT_ATOMS: atom_id res chain seq x y z
N MET A 1 5.60 -22.33 -5.04
CA MET A 1 5.28 -21.41 -3.92
C MET A 1 3.85 -20.91 -4.11
N ASP A 2 2.98 -21.09 -3.11
CA ASP A 2 1.59 -20.62 -3.16
C ASP A 2 1.55 -19.10 -3.44
N LYS A 3 0.65 -18.66 -4.33
CA LYS A 3 0.52 -17.23 -4.70
C LYS A 3 0.14 -16.38 -3.48
N ILE A 4 -0.58 -16.97 -2.54
CA ILE A 4 -1.01 -16.31 -1.29
C ILE A 4 0.16 -16.15 -0.31
N LEU A 5 1.07 -17.12 -0.26
CA LEU A 5 2.31 -17.02 0.52
C LEU A 5 3.26 -15.95 0.01
N ARG A 6 3.40 -15.87 -1.32
CA ARG A 6 4.21 -14.83 -1.94
C ARG A 6 3.61 -13.45 -1.64
N HIS A 7 2.29 -13.33 -1.68
CA HIS A 7 1.58 -12.10 -1.36
C HIS A 7 1.76 -11.67 0.11
N ALA A 8 1.61 -12.58 1.07
CA ALA A 8 1.87 -12.29 2.48
C ALA A 8 3.32 -11.85 2.73
N ARG A 9 4.28 -12.37 1.97
CA ARG A 9 5.69 -11.93 2.01
C ARG A 9 5.88 -10.56 1.37
N GLU A 10 5.31 -10.32 0.19
CA GLU A 10 5.32 -9.03 -0.50
C GLU A 10 4.70 -7.93 0.39
N HIS A 11 3.66 -8.26 1.15
CA HIS A 11 3.04 -7.37 2.13
C HIS A 11 4.03 -6.97 3.24
N GLY A 12 4.82 -7.91 3.75
CA GLY A 12 5.91 -7.62 4.69
C GLY A 12 7.01 -6.73 4.11
N GLU A 13 7.42 -6.98 2.86
CA GLU A 13 8.44 -6.18 2.18
C GLU A 13 7.96 -4.74 1.89
N ILE A 14 6.69 -4.58 1.49
CA ILE A 14 6.05 -3.26 1.34
C ILE A 14 5.94 -2.56 2.68
N PHE A 15 5.55 -3.27 3.75
CA PHE A 15 5.46 -2.72 5.09
C PHE A 15 6.82 -2.22 5.61
N GLU A 16 7.89 -2.98 5.39
CA GLU A 16 9.25 -2.56 5.74
C GLU A 16 9.68 -1.30 4.96
N ALA A 17 9.40 -1.24 3.66
CA ALA A 17 9.67 -0.07 2.84
C ALA A 17 8.88 1.15 3.32
N LEU A 18 7.57 1.00 3.56
CA LEU A 18 6.70 2.06 4.09
C LEU A 18 7.18 2.56 5.46
N SER A 19 7.57 1.64 6.35
CA SER A 19 8.10 1.98 7.67
C SER A 19 9.43 2.73 7.58
N PHE A 20 10.33 2.29 6.68
CA PHE A 20 11.57 3.00 6.38
C PHE A 20 11.31 4.42 5.87
N PHE A 21 10.41 4.59 4.89
CA PHE A 21 10.09 5.90 4.35
C PHE A 21 9.38 6.79 5.36
N ASN A 22 8.50 6.24 6.20
CA ASN A 22 7.86 7.01 7.27
C ASN A 22 8.91 7.53 8.27
N LYS A 23 9.86 6.67 8.65
CA LYS A 23 10.95 7.02 9.57
C LYS A 23 11.94 8.00 8.94
N ALA A 24 12.26 7.82 7.67
CA ALA A 24 13.10 8.76 6.93
C ALA A 24 12.42 10.12 6.80
N ALA A 25 11.13 10.15 6.46
CA ALA A 25 10.34 11.37 6.35
C ALA A 25 10.09 12.06 7.70
N SER A 26 10.02 11.32 8.82
CA SER A 26 9.83 11.90 10.15
C SER A 26 11.11 12.50 10.75
N VAL A 27 12.27 11.99 10.35
CA VAL A 27 13.58 12.45 10.84
C VAL A 27 14.25 13.45 9.88
N ALA A 28 13.85 13.45 8.60
CA ALA A 28 14.42 14.36 7.60
C ALA A 28 13.74 15.74 7.63
N GLU A 29 14.54 16.78 7.87
CA GLU A 29 14.17 18.18 7.63
C GLU A 29 14.88 18.72 6.39
N GLY A 30 14.22 19.62 5.66
CA GLY A 30 14.80 20.35 4.53
C GLY A 30 15.26 19.44 3.38
N LYS A 31 16.52 19.61 2.94
CA LYS A 31 17.05 19.01 1.70
C LYS A 31 16.98 17.47 1.67
N LYS A 32 17.19 16.80 2.82
CA LYS A 32 17.15 15.33 2.89
C LYS A 32 15.77 14.74 2.62
N ALA A 33 14.71 15.47 2.97
CA ALA A 33 13.34 15.05 2.68
C ALA A 33 13.05 15.12 1.18
N LEU A 34 13.53 16.19 0.52
CA LEU A 34 13.42 16.37 -0.93
C LEU A 34 14.15 15.29 -1.73
N ASP A 35 15.35 14.91 -1.29
CA ASP A 35 16.15 13.87 -1.95
C ASP A 35 15.46 12.49 -1.93
N SER A 36 14.51 12.29 -1.01
CA SER A 36 13.75 11.03 -0.87
C SER A 36 12.51 10.97 -1.76
N LEU A 37 12.01 12.12 -2.25
CA LEU A 37 10.75 12.20 -3.01
C LEU A 37 10.73 11.38 -4.32
N PRO A 38 11.82 11.29 -5.12
CA PRO A 38 11.82 10.42 -6.30
C PRO A 38 11.64 8.94 -5.95
N GLY A 39 12.24 8.50 -4.84
CA GLY A 39 12.07 7.13 -4.33
C GLY A 39 10.64 6.87 -3.88
N ILE A 40 10.04 7.83 -3.17
CA ILE A 40 8.64 7.77 -2.75
C ILE A 40 7.70 7.74 -3.95
N ASN A 41 7.93 8.59 -4.96
CA ASN A 41 7.11 8.60 -6.18
C ASN A 41 7.14 7.23 -6.89
N ARG A 42 8.30 6.57 -6.94
CA ARG A 42 8.43 5.22 -7.50
C ARG A 42 7.66 4.19 -6.67
N LEU A 43 7.78 4.24 -5.34
CA LEU A 43 7.06 3.35 -4.43
C LEU A 43 5.54 3.46 -4.67
N PHE A 44 5.01 4.69 -4.71
CA PHE A 44 3.58 4.94 -4.88
C PHE A 44 3.08 4.55 -6.27
N SER A 45 3.75 5.06 -7.31
CA SER A 45 3.28 4.91 -8.69
C SER A 45 3.42 3.49 -9.24
N ARG A 46 4.33 2.69 -8.67
CA ARG A 46 4.61 1.35 -9.16
C ARG A 46 4.32 0.28 -8.13
N ASP A 47 4.94 0.36 -6.97
CA ASP A 47 4.95 -0.79 -6.06
C ASP A 47 3.59 -0.92 -5.35
N ILE A 48 3.06 0.18 -4.78
CA ILE A 48 1.72 0.20 -4.18
C ILE A 48 0.64 -0.02 -5.25
N ALA A 49 0.66 0.74 -6.36
CA ALA A 49 -0.36 0.60 -7.39
C ALA A 49 -0.43 -0.82 -7.99
N ASN A 50 0.70 -1.52 -8.13
CA ASN A 50 0.72 -2.92 -8.57
C ASN A 50 0.23 -3.89 -7.50
N HIS A 51 0.53 -3.63 -6.23
CA HIS A 51 0.04 -4.42 -5.10
C HIS A 51 -1.49 -4.40 -5.04
N LEU A 52 -2.09 -3.20 -5.02
CA LEU A 52 -3.55 -3.05 -5.00
C LEU A 52 -4.21 -3.72 -6.22
N ARG A 53 -3.62 -3.54 -7.41
CA ARG A 53 -4.12 -4.20 -8.64
C ARG A 53 -4.05 -5.72 -8.55
N PHE A 54 -2.99 -6.26 -7.97
CA PHE A 54 -2.84 -7.69 -7.78
C PHE A 54 -3.91 -8.22 -6.82
N GLU A 55 -4.18 -7.51 -5.73
CA GLU A 55 -5.23 -7.86 -4.78
C GLU A 55 -6.59 -7.91 -5.46
N GLU A 56 -6.99 -6.85 -6.14
CA GLU A 56 -8.27 -6.77 -6.86
C GLU A 56 -8.45 -7.95 -7.84
N SER A 57 -7.46 -8.14 -8.71
CA SER A 57 -7.56 -9.08 -9.82
C SER A 57 -7.36 -10.54 -9.42
N ARG A 58 -6.76 -10.82 -8.26
CA ARG A 58 -6.42 -12.19 -7.83
C ARG A 58 -6.96 -12.52 -6.46
N ILE A 59 -6.63 -11.73 -5.45
CA ILE A 59 -6.87 -12.05 -4.04
C ILE A 59 -8.34 -11.82 -3.68
N PHE A 60 -8.87 -10.63 -3.95
CA PHE A 60 -10.25 -10.25 -3.66
C PHE A 60 -11.24 -11.07 -4.50
N SER A 61 -10.89 -11.32 -5.77
CA SER A 61 -11.67 -12.17 -6.67
C SER A 61 -11.91 -13.58 -6.10
N LEU A 62 -10.93 -14.18 -5.39
CA LEU A 62 -11.12 -15.49 -4.76
C LEU A 62 -12.18 -15.45 -3.65
N VAL A 63 -12.15 -14.42 -2.81
CA VAL A 63 -13.11 -14.24 -1.72
C VAL A 63 -14.49 -13.87 -2.25
N LEU A 64 -14.57 -13.04 -3.30
CA LEU A 64 -15.85 -12.68 -3.92
C LEU A 64 -16.56 -13.87 -4.56
N ASN A 65 -15.80 -14.82 -5.11
CA ASN A 65 -16.34 -16.01 -5.76
C ASN A 65 -16.72 -17.12 -4.76
N ASN A 66 -15.93 -17.30 -3.69
CA ASN A 66 -16.07 -18.46 -2.79
C ASN A 66 -16.57 -18.12 -1.39
N GLY A 67 -16.48 -16.85 -0.96
CA GLY A 67 -16.83 -16.39 0.37
C GLY A 67 -18.33 -16.16 0.58
N GLY A 68 -18.75 -16.14 1.84
CA GLY A 68 -20.10 -15.78 2.25
C GLY A 68 -20.33 -14.27 2.23
N LEU A 69 -21.56 -13.82 2.48
CA LEU A 69 -21.90 -12.38 2.48
C LEU A 69 -20.98 -11.55 3.37
N LYS A 70 -20.64 -12.04 4.57
CA LYS A 70 -19.73 -11.36 5.50
C LYS A 70 -18.33 -11.16 4.91
N ASP A 71 -17.78 -12.18 4.26
CA ASP A 71 -16.45 -12.11 3.64
C ASP A 71 -16.46 -11.12 2.46
N LYS A 72 -17.54 -11.12 1.66
CA LYS A 72 -17.70 -10.16 0.55
C LYS A 72 -17.82 -8.72 1.03
N CYS A 73 -18.41 -8.48 2.21
CA CYS A 73 -18.45 -7.14 2.81
C CYS A 73 -17.06 -6.65 3.22
N ILE A 74 -16.19 -7.54 3.73
CA ILE A 74 -14.79 -7.20 4.02
C ILE A 74 -14.09 -6.74 2.74
N ILE A 75 -14.23 -7.50 1.65
CA ILE A 75 -13.64 -7.13 0.35
C ILE A 75 -14.11 -5.75 -0.11
N ARG A 76 -15.42 -5.48 -0.11
CA ARG A 76 -15.92 -4.16 -0.54
C ARG A 76 -15.37 -3.01 0.29
N ALA A 77 -15.17 -3.22 1.59
CA ALA A 77 -14.56 -2.21 2.45
C ALA A 77 -13.09 -1.96 2.08
N LEU A 78 -12.32 -3.02 1.80
CA LEU A 78 -10.93 -2.90 1.34
C LEU A 78 -10.83 -2.24 -0.04
N GLN A 79 -11.75 -2.55 -0.97
CA GLN A 79 -11.83 -1.91 -2.28
C GLN A 79 -12.09 -0.41 -2.19
N HIS A 80 -12.92 0.04 -1.24
CA HIS A 80 -13.10 1.48 -1.01
C HIS A 80 -11.81 2.13 -0.48
N GLU A 81 -11.09 1.47 0.44
CA GLU A 81 -9.79 1.97 0.90
C GLU A 81 -8.77 2.08 -0.25
N HIS A 82 -8.79 1.15 -1.21
CA HIS A 82 -7.93 1.23 -2.40
C HIS A 82 -8.23 2.47 -3.24
N ILE A 83 -9.51 2.82 -3.42
CA ILE A 83 -9.90 4.03 -4.15
C ILE A 83 -9.33 5.27 -3.44
N ASP A 84 -9.54 5.39 -2.13
CA ASP A 84 -9.06 6.52 -1.34
C ASP A 84 -7.52 6.66 -1.41
N ILE A 85 -6.79 5.54 -1.33
CA ILE A 85 -5.33 5.50 -1.42
C ILE A 85 -4.87 5.93 -2.82
N LEU A 86 -5.51 5.44 -3.87
CA LEU A 86 -5.16 5.78 -5.26
C LEU A 86 -5.43 7.25 -5.57
N GLU A 87 -6.54 7.81 -5.09
CA GLU A 87 -6.84 9.24 -5.22
C GLU A 87 -5.73 10.10 -4.58
N LYS A 88 -5.25 9.71 -3.40
CA LYS A 88 -4.14 10.40 -2.72
C LYS A 88 -2.82 10.26 -3.46
N ILE A 89 -2.56 9.09 -4.05
CA ILE A 89 -1.38 8.88 -4.90
C ILE A 89 -1.45 9.76 -6.15
N ASP A 90 -2.63 9.95 -6.74
CA ASP A 90 -2.80 10.81 -7.90
C ASP A 90 -2.62 12.30 -7.54
N GLU A 91 -3.17 12.74 -6.40
CA GLU A 91 -2.88 14.07 -5.81
C GLU A 91 -1.36 14.28 -5.64
N PHE A 92 -0.65 13.25 -5.14
CA PHE A 92 0.81 13.30 -4.99
C PHE A 92 1.53 13.45 -6.32
N LYS A 93 1.12 12.69 -7.34
CA LYS A 93 1.74 12.76 -8.67
C LYS A 93 1.54 14.12 -9.33
N GLU A 94 0.35 14.70 -9.21
CA GLU A 94 0.06 16.04 -9.74
C GLU A 94 0.96 17.08 -9.06
N LEU A 95 1.04 17.04 -7.74
CA LEU A 95 1.91 17.92 -6.97
C LEU A 95 3.40 17.68 -7.25
N PHE A 96 3.80 16.45 -7.57
CA PHE A 96 5.18 16.10 -7.91
C PHE A 96 5.54 16.56 -9.34
N ALA A 97 4.63 16.46 -10.30
CA ALA A 97 4.86 16.78 -11.71
C ALA A 97 4.95 18.28 -12.03
N GLY A 98 4.31 19.15 -11.25
CA GLY A 98 4.20 20.59 -11.51
C GLY A 98 5.47 21.45 -11.45
N GLY A 99 6.70 20.93 -11.59
CA GLY A 99 7.94 21.75 -11.70
C GLY A 99 9.11 21.42 -10.76
N SER A 100 10.14 22.28 -10.81
CA SER A 100 11.45 22.16 -10.14
C SER A 100 11.35 22.23 -8.60
N PHE A 101 11.99 21.29 -7.89
CA PHE A 101 12.13 21.28 -6.42
C PHE A 101 13.16 22.32 -5.93
N ALA A 102 13.07 23.56 -6.43
CA ALA A 102 13.95 24.63 -6.02
C ALA A 102 13.71 24.95 -4.52
N PRO A 103 14.76 25.36 -3.77
CA PRO A 103 14.67 25.67 -2.33
C PRO A 103 13.64 26.75 -1.95
N GLU A 104 13.16 27.50 -2.95
CA GLU A 104 12.21 28.61 -2.85
C GLU A 104 10.75 28.11 -2.79
N ASP A 105 10.49 26.87 -3.20
CA ASP A 105 9.16 26.26 -3.24
C ASP A 105 8.85 25.43 -1.96
N LYS A 106 9.24 25.97 -0.80
CA LYS A 106 9.15 25.28 0.52
C LYS A 106 7.75 24.78 0.85
N GLN A 107 6.72 25.51 0.44
CA GLN A 107 5.33 25.14 0.70
C GLN A 107 4.92 23.87 -0.06
N ARG A 108 5.34 23.76 -1.32
CA ARG A 108 5.09 22.57 -2.15
C ARG A 108 5.86 21.35 -1.66
N ALA A 109 7.14 21.55 -1.32
CA ALA A 109 7.97 20.52 -0.70
C ALA A 109 7.33 19.97 0.59
N LYS A 110 6.82 20.86 1.44
CA LYS A 110 6.11 20.48 2.67
C LYS A 110 4.84 19.69 2.36
N GLY A 111 4.03 20.15 1.40
CA GLY A 111 2.83 19.44 0.96
C GLY A 111 3.11 18.02 0.46
N LEU A 112 4.17 17.84 -0.33
CA LEU A 112 4.58 16.50 -0.79
C LEU A 112 4.98 15.57 0.36
N VAL A 113 5.69 16.09 1.36
CA VAL A 113 6.09 15.30 2.54
C VAL A 113 4.87 14.94 3.40
N GLU A 114 3.95 15.87 3.60
CA GLU A 114 2.71 15.64 4.37
C GLU A 114 1.83 14.59 3.67
N LEU A 115 1.63 14.74 2.36
CA LEU A 115 0.86 13.80 1.55
C LEU A 115 1.53 12.42 1.49
N SER A 116 2.86 12.37 1.43
CA SER A 116 3.60 11.10 1.54
C SER A 116 3.32 10.39 2.86
N ARG A 117 3.33 11.13 3.98
CA ARG A 117 3.04 10.56 5.31
C ARG A 117 1.59 10.08 5.39
N GLU A 118 0.65 10.82 4.82
CA GLU A 118 -0.76 10.44 4.75
C GLU A 118 -0.93 9.09 4.01
N ILE A 119 -0.42 9.00 2.78
CA ILE A 119 -0.49 7.76 1.97
C ILE A 119 0.16 6.59 2.69
N ILE A 120 1.34 6.80 3.29
CA ILE A 120 2.03 5.75 4.04
C ILE A 120 1.18 5.27 5.23
N ASN A 121 0.58 6.20 5.98
CA ASN A 121 -0.27 5.83 7.11
C ASN A 121 -1.55 5.10 6.67
N MET A 122 -2.14 5.49 5.54
CA MET A 122 -3.28 4.79 4.95
C MET A 122 -2.90 3.35 4.59
N MET A 123 -1.78 3.16 3.90
CA MET A 123 -1.28 1.82 3.58
C MET A 123 -0.99 0.98 4.81
N LEU A 124 -0.32 1.54 5.83
CA LEU A 124 -0.03 0.80 7.07
C LEU A 124 -1.32 0.37 7.79
N THR A 125 -2.36 1.19 7.73
CA THR A 125 -3.66 0.91 8.34
C THR A 125 -4.41 -0.16 7.55
N HIS A 126 -4.44 -0.01 6.23
CA HIS A 126 -4.99 -0.96 5.28
C HIS A 126 -4.36 -2.36 5.46
N SER A 127 -3.03 -2.42 5.42
CA SER A 127 -2.26 -3.63 5.66
C SER A 127 -2.63 -4.36 6.95
N ARG A 128 -2.74 -3.63 8.07
CA ARG A 128 -3.14 -4.23 9.36
C ARG A 128 -4.55 -4.79 9.32
N LYS A 129 -5.44 -4.17 8.55
CA LYS A 129 -6.81 -4.65 8.38
C LYS A 129 -6.84 -5.92 7.54
N GLU A 130 -6.05 -6.02 6.48
CA GLU A 130 -5.91 -7.25 5.71
C GLU A 130 -5.39 -8.41 6.56
N ASP A 131 -4.33 -8.18 7.34
CA ASP A 131 -3.77 -9.16 8.27
C ASP A 131 -4.83 -9.67 9.26
N ARG A 132 -5.65 -8.75 9.79
CA ARG A 132 -6.65 -9.02 10.82
C ARG A 132 -7.93 -9.64 10.28
N GLU A 133 -8.38 -9.24 9.10
CA GLU A 133 -9.73 -9.54 8.60
C GLU A 133 -9.69 -10.43 7.36
N LEU A 134 -8.83 -10.13 6.38
CA LEU A 134 -8.76 -10.84 5.11
C LEU A 134 -8.01 -12.17 5.21
N PHE A 135 -6.82 -12.18 5.84
CA PHE A 135 -6.02 -13.41 5.95
C PHE A 135 -6.72 -14.54 6.72
N PRO A 136 -7.49 -14.26 7.79
CA PRO A 136 -8.33 -15.28 8.41
C PRO A 136 -9.44 -15.83 7.49
N VAL A 137 -9.95 -15.04 6.55
CA VAL A 137 -10.92 -15.52 5.54
C VAL A 137 -10.27 -16.58 4.67
N PHE A 138 -9.04 -16.33 4.19
CA PHE A 138 -8.32 -17.32 3.38
C PHE A 138 -8.12 -18.65 4.11
N LYS A 139 -7.75 -18.60 5.39
CA LYS A 139 -7.64 -19.81 6.22
C LYS A 139 -8.97 -20.57 6.31
N ARG A 140 -10.10 -19.86 6.51
CA ARG A 140 -11.44 -20.48 6.55
C ARG A 140 -11.85 -21.09 5.22
N LEU A 141 -11.47 -20.48 4.10
CA LEU A 141 -11.74 -20.96 2.75
C LEU A 141 -10.78 -22.09 2.31
N GLY A 142 -9.86 -22.52 3.18
CA GLY A 142 -8.93 -23.62 2.90
C GLY A 142 -7.70 -23.23 2.09
N TYR A 143 -7.43 -21.93 1.92
CA TYR A 143 -6.20 -21.45 1.32
C TYR A 143 -5.10 -21.39 2.38
N SER A 144 -3.96 -22.05 2.12
CA SER A 144 -2.86 -22.11 3.08
C SER A 144 -1.95 -20.90 2.94
N LEU A 145 -1.85 -20.11 4.02
CA LEU A 145 -0.80 -19.12 4.26
C LEU A 145 0.48 -19.76 4.81
N GLU A 146 0.56 -21.08 4.87
CA GLU A 146 1.76 -21.81 5.25
C GLU A 146 2.20 -22.69 4.08
N GLY A 147 3.43 -22.45 3.60
CA GLY A 147 4.04 -23.25 2.56
C GLY A 147 4.32 -24.63 3.09
N LYS A 148 3.40 -25.55 2.84
CA LYS A 148 3.72 -26.97 2.77
C LYS A 148 3.14 -27.53 1.50
N GLU A 149 4.03 -27.74 0.54
CA GLU A 149 3.94 -28.90 -0.34
C GLU A 149 3.66 -30.10 0.56
N LYS A 150 2.47 -30.69 0.39
CA LYS A 150 2.28 -32.07 0.82
C LYS A 150 2.65 -32.94 -0.38
N ALA A 151 3.82 -33.55 -0.29
CA ALA A 151 4.07 -34.86 -0.91
C ALA A 151 3.25 -35.91 -0.16
#